data_AF-A0A7C1VED0-F1
#
_entry.id   AF-A0A7C1VED0-F1
#
_cell.length_a   1.000
_cell.length_b   1.000
_cell.length_c   1.000
_cell.angle_alpha   90.00
_cell.angle_beta   90.00
_cell.angle_gamma   90.00
#
_symmetry.space_group_name_H-M   'P 1'
#
loop_
_entity.id
_entity.type
_entity.pdbx_description
1 polymer ?
#
loop_
_entity_poly.entity_id
_entity_poly.type
_entity_poly.pdbx_seq_one_letter_code
_entity_poly.pdbx_strand_id
1 'polypeptide(L)'
;NTVKVRNWDKTITTIPTYALVSESFRNWKGMEESGGRRIKRSINIDMNTVMFVDGKMAGKLKKIHLLTEYIEFRQEEISKYNEDNKIDGSILVNGRRMTNLGTFRIYVEQYLKNHPKVHQDLTMLVRHLQPTETGLPIEIYVFSNDQAWAKYEAIQADIFDHILAVIPEFGLRVFQAPSGIDFQEFSKR
;
A
#
# COMPACT_ATOMS: atom_id res chain seq x y z
N ASN A 1 -6.07 -46.86 7.31
CA ASN A 1 -6.97 -45.92 6.59
C ASN A 1 -6.16 -44.73 6.09
N THR A 2 -6.38 -44.32 4.84
CA THR A 2 -5.67 -43.21 4.19
C THR A 2 -6.67 -42.34 3.45
N VAL A 3 -6.46 -41.03 3.45
CA VAL A 3 -7.28 -40.06 2.70
C VAL A 3 -6.52 -39.63 1.45
N LYS A 4 -7.20 -39.54 0.31
CA LYS A 4 -6.61 -39.03 -0.94
C LYS A 4 -7.05 -37.59 -1.15
N VAL A 5 -6.10 -36.70 -1.40
CA VAL A 5 -6.34 -35.27 -1.68
C VAL A 5 -5.81 -34.95 -3.07
N ARG A 6 -6.58 -34.20 -3.86
CA ARG A 6 -6.14 -33.66 -5.15
C ARG A 6 -5.59 -32.24 -4.95
N ASN A 7 -4.34 -32.03 -5.34
CA ASN A 7 -3.67 -30.74 -5.24
C ASN A 7 -4.04 -29.82 -6.42
N TRP A 8 -3.66 -28.54 -6.32
CA TRP A 8 -3.89 -27.53 -7.35
C TRP A 8 -3.21 -27.84 -8.69
N ASP A 9 -2.06 -28.52 -8.66
CA ASP A 9 -1.36 -29.05 -9.84
C ASP A 9 -1.97 -30.36 -10.38
N LYS A 10 -3.14 -30.76 -9.86
CA LYS A 10 -3.90 -31.97 -10.19
C LYS A 10 -3.25 -33.29 -9.75
N THR A 11 -2.14 -33.27 -9.02
CA THR A 11 -1.56 -34.48 -8.42
C THR A 11 -2.44 -35.01 -7.28
N ILE A 12 -2.31 -36.31 -6.96
CA ILE A 12 -3.05 -36.95 -5.86
C ILE A 12 -2.06 -37.35 -4.78
N THR A 13 -2.20 -36.75 -3.59
CA THR A 13 -1.42 -37.11 -2.39
C THR A 13 -2.24 -38.02 -1.51
N THR A 14 -1.60 -39.05 -0.95
CA THR A 14 -2.21 -39.95 0.03
C THR A 14 -1.71 -39.59 1.43
N ILE A 15 -2.63 -39.21 2.31
CA ILE A 15 -2.34 -38.75 3.67
C ILE A 15 -2.83 -39.80 4.67
N PRO A 16 -1.98 -40.29 5.58
CA PRO A 16 -2.41 -41.17 6.68
C PRO A 16 -3.44 -40.47 7.58
N THR A 17 -4.44 -41.21 8.09
CA THR A 17 -5.50 -40.60 8.91
C THR A 17 -4.97 -39.95 10.21
N TYR A 18 -3.88 -40.46 10.79
CA TYR A 18 -3.32 -39.87 12.01
C TYR A 18 -2.82 -38.43 11.79
N ALA A 19 -2.30 -38.11 10.60
CA ALA A 19 -1.77 -36.78 10.28
C ALA A 19 -2.87 -35.71 10.30
N LEU A 20 -4.12 -36.08 10.00
CA LEU A 20 -5.27 -35.16 10.01
C LEU A 20 -5.66 -34.69 11.42
N VAL A 21 -5.32 -35.46 12.45
CA VAL A 21 -5.61 -35.11 13.86
C VAL A 21 -4.39 -34.59 14.59
N SER A 22 -3.18 -34.94 14.15
CA SER A 22 -1.93 -34.51 14.79
C SER A 22 -1.33 -33.23 14.23
N GLU A 23 -1.66 -32.85 12.98
CA GLU A 23 -1.05 -31.70 12.31
C GLU A 23 -2.06 -30.57 12.05
N SER A 24 -1.57 -29.33 12.07
CA SER A 24 -2.37 -28.18 11.67
C SER A 24 -2.53 -28.12 10.15
N PHE A 25 -3.73 -27.82 9.66
CA PHE A 25 -4.01 -27.63 8.23
C PHE A 25 -4.73 -26.30 7.96
N ARG A 26 -4.57 -25.77 6.75
CA ARG A 26 -5.30 -24.57 6.30
C ARG A 26 -6.54 -24.98 5.52
N ASN A 27 -7.72 -24.67 6.05
CA ASN A 27 -8.98 -24.83 5.33
C ASN A 27 -9.37 -23.51 4.66
N TRP A 28 -9.32 -23.48 3.32
CA TRP A 28 -9.64 -22.30 2.53
C TRP A 28 -11.15 -22.03 2.39
N LYS A 29 -12.00 -22.99 2.79
CA LYS A 29 -13.46 -22.84 2.74
C LYS A 29 -13.94 -21.62 3.54
N GLY A 30 -13.31 -21.34 4.69
CA GLY A 30 -13.63 -20.13 5.47
C GLY A 30 -13.35 -18.83 4.74
N MET A 31 -12.33 -18.77 3.85
CA MET A 31 -12.07 -17.61 3.00
C MET A 31 -13.13 -17.50 1.90
N GLU A 32 -13.49 -18.61 1.27
CA GLU A 32 -14.53 -18.67 0.24
C GLU A 32 -15.89 -18.21 0.79
N GLU A 33 -16.24 -18.60 2.01
CA GLU A 33 -17.50 -18.24 2.68
C GLU A 33 -17.47 -16.83 3.30
N SER A 34 -16.29 -16.23 3.52
CA SER A 34 -16.17 -14.93 4.21
C SER A 34 -16.63 -13.71 3.41
N GLY A 35 -17.01 -13.88 2.14
CA GLY A 35 -17.37 -12.77 1.27
C GLY A 35 -16.17 -11.97 0.72
N GLY A 36 -14.93 -12.25 1.17
CA GLY A 36 -13.77 -11.57 0.62
C GLY A 36 -12.44 -12.33 0.69
N ARG A 37 -11.53 -12.00 -0.22
CA ARG A 37 -10.18 -12.58 -0.29
C ARG A 37 -9.12 -11.53 -0.02
N ARG A 38 -8.25 -11.78 0.96
CA ARG A 38 -7.27 -10.81 1.43
C ARG A 38 -6.18 -10.52 0.41
N ILE A 39 -6.03 -9.24 0.05
CA ILE A 39 -4.86 -8.66 -0.60
C ILE A 39 -3.94 -8.10 0.49
N LYS A 40 -2.71 -8.61 0.56
CA LYS A 40 -1.67 -8.13 1.49
C LYS A 40 -0.34 -8.07 0.76
N ARG A 41 0.03 -6.88 0.29
CA ARG A 41 1.25 -6.63 -0.49
C ARG A 41 1.82 -5.27 -0.12
N SER A 42 3.13 -5.10 -0.35
CA SER A 42 3.83 -3.86 -0.03
C SER A 42 4.57 -3.31 -1.24
N ILE A 43 4.66 -1.98 -1.32
CA ILE A 43 5.54 -1.27 -2.26
C ILE A 43 6.61 -0.57 -1.43
N ASN A 44 7.87 -0.76 -1.79
CA ASN A 44 8.97 -0.11 -1.10
C ASN A 44 9.22 1.27 -1.70
N ILE A 45 9.13 2.31 -0.88
CA ILE A 45 9.41 3.69 -1.28
C ILE A 45 10.88 4.01 -1.03
N ASP A 46 11.51 4.69 -1.98
CA ASP A 46 12.85 5.25 -1.82
C ASP A 46 12.82 6.36 -0.77
N MET A 47 13.47 6.10 0.38
CA MET A 47 13.48 7.02 1.51
C MET A 47 14.15 8.37 1.19
N ASN A 48 15.00 8.43 0.16
CA ASN A 48 15.63 9.68 -0.27
C ASN A 48 14.64 10.65 -0.92
N THR A 49 13.43 10.19 -1.25
CA THR A 49 12.37 11.00 -1.86
C THR A 49 11.33 11.49 -0.85
N VAL A 50 11.50 11.14 0.43
CA VAL A 50 10.59 11.58 1.50
C VAL A 50 10.93 13.02 1.89
N MET A 51 9.93 13.91 1.78
CA MET A 51 10.11 15.34 2.05
C MET A 51 8.83 15.98 2.59
N PHE A 52 8.97 17.19 3.13
CA PHE A 52 7.82 18.03 3.44
C PHE A 52 7.14 18.51 2.16
N VAL A 53 5.82 18.62 2.20
CA VAL A 53 5.02 19.20 1.13
C VAL A 53 5.21 20.72 1.16
N ASP A 54 5.73 21.28 0.07
CA ASP A 54 5.82 22.74 -0.10
C ASP A 54 4.51 23.32 -0.66
N GLY A 55 4.40 24.66 -0.74
CA GLY A 55 3.18 25.31 -1.23
C GLY A 55 2.83 24.97 -2.69
N LYS A 56 3.84 24.73 -3.54
CA LYS A 56 3.64 24.37 -4.95
C LYS A 56 3.07 22.96 -5.07
N MET A 57 3.64 22.01 -4.33
CA MET A 57 3.17 20.63 -4.24
C MET A 57 1.78 20.57 -3.61
N ALA A 58 1.53 21.30 -2.52
CA ALA A 58 0.20 21.38 -1.91
C ALA A 58 -0.85 21.86 -2.92
N GLY A 59 -0.53 22.92 -3.68
CA GLY A 59 -1.41 23.43 -4.74
C GLY A 59 -1.67 22.42 -5.87
N LYS A 60 -0.68 21.60 -6.24
CA LYS A 60 -0.84 20.49 -7.20
C LYS A 60 -1.72 19.39 -6.62
N LEU A 61 -1.40 18.90 -5.43
CA LEU A 61 -2.09 17.77 -4.79
C LEU A 61 -3.55 18.13 -4.44
N LYS A 62 -3.84 19.39 -4.12
CA LYS A 62 -5.21 19.87 -3.86
C LYS A 62 -6.15 19.70 -5.06
N LYS A 63 -5.62 19.67 -6.29
CA LYS A 63 -6.40 19.43 -7.52
C LYS A 63 -6.79 17.96 -7.71
N ILE A 64 -6.21 17.05 -6.93
CA ILE A 64 -6.61 15.64 -6.93
C ILE A 64 -7.91 15.53 -6.15
N HIS A 65 -8.99 15.12 -6.83
CA HIS A 65 -10.34 15.08 -6.26
C HIS A 65 -10.43 14.32 -4.93
N LEU A 66 -9.74 13.16 -4.82
CA LEU A 66 -9.73 12.34 -3.61
C LEU A 66 -8.97 12.97 -2.41
N LEU A 67 -8.24 14.06 -2.63
CA LEU A 67 -7.41 14.71 -1.60
C LEU A 67 -7.85 16.12 -1.26
N THR A 68 -8.76 16.73 -2.03
CA THR A 68 -9.12 18.14 -1.86
C THR A 68 -9.54 18.44 -0.42
N GLU A 69 -10.52 17.71 0.09
CA GLU A 69 -11.02 17.88 1.47
C GLU A 69 -9.95 17.60 2.52
N TYR A 70 -9.15 16.55 2.32
CA TYR A 70 -8.07 16.19 3.25
C TYR A 70 -7.00 17.29 3.34
N ILE A 71 -6.57 17.84 2.20
CA ILE A 71 -5.53 18.87 2.15
C ILE A 71 -6.03 20.16 2.78
N GLU A 72 -7.26 20.56 2.51
CA GLU A 72 -7.87 21.75 3.13
C GLU A 72 -7.92 21.61 4.66
N PHE A 73 -8.52 20.52 5.13
CA PHE A 73 -8.62 20.23 6.57
C PHE A 73 -7.26 20.17 7.25
N ARG A 74 -6.29 19.45 6.66
CA ARG A 74 -4.95 19.31 7.26
C ARG A 74 -4.16 20.61 7.25
N GLN A 75 -4.29 21.41 6.20
CA GLN A 75 -3.61 22.70 6.13
C GLN A 75 -4.13 23.63 7.23
N GLU A 76 -5.45 23.68 7.45
CA GLU A 76 -6.06 24.46 8.52
C GLU A 76 -5.64 23.97 9.91
N GLU A 77 -5.69 22.66 10.17
CA GLU A 77 -5.26 22.06 11.45
C GLU A 77 -3.81 22.40 11.78
N ILE A 78 -2.92 22.28 10.77
CA ILE A 78 -1.50 22.56 10.92
C ILE A 78 -1.24 24.05 11.16
N SER A 79 -1.88 24.94 10.38
CA SER A 79 -1.73 26.38 10.55
C SER A 79 -2.18 26.81 11.95
N LYS A 80 -3.35 26.35 12.40
CA LYS A 80 -3.86 26.64 13.74
C LYS A 80 -2.91 26.15 14.84
N TYR A 81 -2.41 24.91 14.74
CA TYR A 81 -1.46 24.39 15.71
C TYR A 81 -0.18 25.24 15.78
N ASN A 82 0.37 25.63 14.63
CA ASN A 82 1.61 26.41 14.58
C ASN A 82 1.40 27.83 15.13
N GLU A 83 0.25 28.46 14.88
CA GLU A 83 -0.14 29.77 15.43
C GLU A 83 -0.34 29.71 16.95
N ASP A 84 -1.11 28.74 17.45
CA ASP A 84 -1.40 28.56 18.88
C ASP A 84 -0.11 28.36 19.70
N ASN A 85 0.89 27.71 19.11
CA ASN A 85 2.17 27.42 19.74
C ASN A 85 3.27 28.46 19.42
N LYS A 86 2.94 29.54 18.69
CA LYS A 86 3.87 30.62 18.30
C LYS A 86 5.16 30.09 17.65
N ILE A 87 5.01 29.09 16.78
CA ILE A 87 6.15 28.43 16.15
C ILE A 87 6.87 29.39 15.19
N ASP A 88 8.18 29.49 15.34
CA ASP A 88 9.03 30.16 14.35
C ASP A 88 9.23 29.25 13.12
N GLY A 89 8.73 29.71 11.97
CA GLY A 89 8.81 29.01 10.69
C GLY A 89 10.16 29.07 9.98
N SER A 90 11.16 29.75 10.57
CA SER A 90 12.52 29.88 10.02
C SER A 90 13.19 28.52 9.79
N ILE A 91 13.00 27.57 10.71
CA ILE A 91 13.50 26.20 10.62
C ILE A 91 12.32 25.25 10.42
N LEU A 92 12.43 24.40 9.39
CA LEU A 92 11.31 23.56 8.94
C LEU A 92 10.80 22.57 10.01
N VAL A 93 11.69 22.13 10.90
CA VAL A 93 11.43 21.09 11.91
C VAL A 93 10.61 21.62 13.10
N ASN A 94 10.59 22.93 13.33
CA ASN A 94 9.96 23.52 14.53
C ASN A 94 8.43 23.42 14.49
N GLY A 95 7.83 23.34 13.30
CA GLY A 95 6.39 23.31 13.11
C GLY A 95 5.85 21.99 12.60
N ARG A 96 4.55 21.78 12.81
CA ARG A 96 3.84 20.71 12.11
C ARG A 96 3.77 21.02 10.63
N ARG A 97 3.93 19.97 9.81
CA ARG A 97 3.88 20.05 8.35
C ARG A 97 3.41 18.73 7.75
N MET A 98 2.81 18.81 6.56
CA MET A 98 2.49 17.64 5.76
C MET A 98 3.77 17.07 5.14
N THR A 99 3.81 15.76 4.99
CA THR A 99 4.85 15.05 4.23
C THR A 99 4.23 14.43 2.99
N ASN A 100 5.00 14.39 1.90
CA ASN A 100 4.52 13.79 0.66
C ASN A 100 4.14 12.32 0.84
N LEU A 101 4.91 11.60 1.65
CA LEU A 101 4.65 10.21 2.05
C LEU A 101 3.34 10.05 2.82
N GLY A 102 3.09 10.92 3.80
CA GLY A 102 1.84 10.92 4.57
C GLY A 102 0.63 11.20 3.68
N THR A 103 0.75 12.19 2.79
CA THR A 103 -0.31 12.55 1.84
C THR A 103 -0.57 11.43 0.81
N PHE A 104 0.47 10.78 0.31
CA PHE A 104 0.35 9.61 -0.57
C PHE A 104 -0.40 8.46 0.12
N ARG A 105 -0.09 8.17 1.39
CA ARG A 105 -0.80 7.11 2.14
C ARG A 105 -2.29 7.39 2.25
N ILE A 106 -2.67 8.64 2.51
CA ILE A 106 -4.07 9.05 2.57
C ILE A 106 -4.74 8.96 1.19
N TYR A 107 -4.04 9.34 0.13
CA TYR A 107 -4.54 9.15 -1.23
C TYR A 107 -4.88 7.70 -1.52
N VAL A 108 -3.96 6.77 -1.22
CA VAL A 108 -4.16 5.34 -1.45
C VAL A 108 -5.33 4.81 -0.62
N GLU A 109 -5.47 5.26 0.63
CA GLU A 109 -6.61 4.92 1.47
C GLU A 109 -7.94 5.39 0.86
N GLN A 110 -8.02 6.63 0.41
CA GLN A 110 -9.22 7.17 -0.24
C GLN A 110 -9.53 6.48 -1.58
N TYR A 111 -8.50 6.16 -2.36
CA TYR A 111 -8.63 5.40 -3.59
C TYR A 111 -9.24 4.02 -3.33
N LEU A 112 -8.75 3.29 -2.32
CA LEU A 112 -9.25 1.96 -1.96
C LEU A 112 -10.67 2.00 -1.36
N LYS A 113 -10.99 3.02 -0.55
CA LYS A 113 -12.35 3.23 -0.02
C LYS A 113 -13.39 3.43 -1.11
N ASN A 114 -12.99 4.06 -2.22
CA ASN A 114 -13.85 4.31 -3.38
C ASN A 114 -13.74 3.20 -4.44
N HIS A 115 -12.96 2.14 -4.20
CA HIS A 115 -12.71 1.11 -5.20
C HIS A 115 -13.85 0.06 -5.22
N PRO A 116 -14.52 -0.16 -6.37
CA PRO A 116 -15.73 -1.00 -6.43
C PRO A 116 -15.47 -2.49 -6.24
N LYS A 117 -14.21 -2.93 -6.40
CA LYS A 117 -13.80 -4.34 -6.21
C LYS A 117 -13.09 -4.62 -4.87
N VAL A 118 -13.07 -3.62 -3.98
CA VAL A 118 -12.57 -3.75 -2.61
C VAL A 118 -13.77 -3.89 -1.67
N HIS A 119 -13.70 -4.86 -0.77
CA HIS A 119 -14.72 -5.13 0.22
C HIS A 119 -14.64 -4.12 1.36
N GLN A 120 -15.63 -3.23 1.46
CA GLN A 120 -15.58 -2.07 2.34
C GLN A 120 -15.89 -2.39 3.81
N ASP A 121 -16.65 -3.47 4.08
CA ASP A 121 -17.00 -3.86 5.47
C ASP A 121 -15.90 -4.67 6.18
N LEU A 122 -14.84 -5.04 5.46
CA LEU A 122 -13.71 -5.79 6.02
C LEU A 122 -12.54 -4.85 6.30
N THR A 123 -11.56 -5.35 7.06
CA THR A 123 -10.41 -4.53 7.48
C THR A 123 -9.65 -3.97 6.27
N MET A 124 -9.52 -2.64 6.24
CA MET A 124 -8.71 -1.88 5.30
C MET A 124 -7.63 -1.12 6.05
N LEU A 125 -6.37 -1.34 5.70
CA LEU A 125 -5.22 -0.61 6.25
C LEU A 125 -4.25 -0.27 5.12
N VAL A 126 -3.82 0.99 5.11
CA VAL A 126 -2.64 1.42 4.35
C VAL A 126 -1.65 1.94 5.37
N ARG A 127 -0.52 1.26 5.55
CA ARG A 127 0.42 1.54 6.65
C ARG A 127 1.87 1.36 6.24
N HIS A 128 2.76 1.95 7.02
CA HIS A 128 4.19 1.73 6.85
C HIS A 128 4.59 0.49 7.65
N LEU A 129 5.50 -0.31 7.09
CA LEU A 129 6.26 -1.28 7.86
C LEU A 129 7.58 -0.65 8.31
N GLN A 130 8.39 -1.41 9.05
CA GLN A 130 9.72 -0.97 9.44
C GLN A 130 10.56 -0.68 8.18
N PRO A 131 11.32 0.43 8.15
CA PRO A 131 12.29 0.67 7.09
C PRO A 131 13.27 -0.49 6.96
N THR A 132 13.65 -0.81 5.73
CA THR A 132 14.65 -1.82 5.41
C THR A 132 15.76 -1.21 4.57
N GLU A 133 16.80 -2.00 4.27
CA GLU A 133 17.84 -1.64 3.30
C GLU A 133 17.29 -1.36 1.89
N THR A 134 16.10 -1.88 1.58
CA THR A 134 15.40 -1.69 0.31
C THR A 134 14.32 -0.61 0.36
N GLY A 135 14.44 0.37 1.26
CA GLY A 135 13.48 1.49 1.38
C GLY A 135 12.43 1.30 2.47
N LEU A 136 11.33 2.06 2.36
CA LEU A 136 10.22 2.05 3.32
C LEU A 136 9.01 1.33 2.74
N PRO A 137 8.63 0.14 3.25
CA PRO A 137 7.49 -0.58 2.73
C PRO A 137 6.17 0.09 3.12
N ILE A 138 5.32 0.34 2.14
CA ILE A 138 3.91 0.74 2.30
C ILE A 138 3.07 -0.50 2.06
N GLU A 139 2.54 -1.08 3.14
CA GLU A 139 1.66 -2.24 3.10
C GLU A 139 0.22 -1.82 2.83
N ILE A 140 -0.36 -2.42 1.79
CA ILE A 140 -1.77 -2.35 1.45
C ILE A 140 -2.41 -3.66 1.92
N TYR A 141 -3.29 -3.55 2.91
CA TYR A 141 -4.04 -4.64 3.49
C TYR A 141 -5.53 -4.37 3.26
N VAL A 142 -6.13 -5.10 2.31
CA VAL A 142 -7.56 -4.99 1.98
C VAL A 142 -8.13 -6.36 1.65
N PHE A 143 -9.43 -6.44 1.46
CA PHE A 143 -10.09 -7.63 0.94
C PHE A 143 -10.71 -7.31 -0.41
N SER A 144 -10.52 -8.20 -1.39
CA SER A 144 -11.30 -8.16 -2.63
C SER A 144 -12.69 -8.74 -2.38
N ASN A 145 -13.69 -8.20 -3.07
CA ASN A 145 -15.05 -8.75 -3.08
C ASN A 145 -15.23 -9.97 -4.02
N ASP A 146 -14.19 -10.39 -4.74
CA ASP A 146 -14.21 -11.58 -5.58
C ASP A 146 -13.09 -12.55 -5.17
N GLN A 147 -13.49 -13.75 -4.75
CA GLN A 147 -12.58 -14.79 -4.27
C GLN A 147 -12.00 -15.65 -5.41
N ALA A 148 -12.62 -15.62 -6.60
CA ALA A 148 -12.24 -16.45 -7.73
C ALA A 148 -10.82 -16.10 -8.16
N TRP A 149 -9.95 -17.10 -8.22
CA TRP A 149 -8.50 -16.87 -8.28
C TRP A 149 -8.08 -15.93 -9.42
N ALA A 150 -8.51 -16.19 -10.65
CA ALA A 150 -8.13 -15.34 -11.80
C ALA A 150 -8.58 -13.88 -11.63
N LYS A 151 -9.78 -13.65 -11.09
CA LYS A 151 -10.31 -12.30 -10.89
C LYS A 151 -9.65 -11.60 -9.72
N TYR A 152 -9.43 -12.31 -8.61
CA TYR A 152 -8.68 -11.83 -7.47
C TYR A 152 -7.28 -11.32 -7.88
N GLU A 153 -6.55 -12.09 -8.71
CA GLU A 153 -5.23 -11.68 -9.19
C GLU A 153 -5.32 -10.44 -10.10
N ALA A 154 -6.32 -10.38 -10.99
CA ALA A 154 -6.54 -9.21 -11.84
C ALA A 154 -6.85 -7.95 -11.01
N ILE A 155 -7.71 -8.05 -10.00
CA ILE A 155 -8.04 -6.95 -9.09
C ILE A 155 -6.80 -6.44 -8.37
N GLN A 156 -5.99 -7.37 -7.87
CA GLN A 156 -4.74 -7.05 -7.20
C GLN A 156 -3.73 -6.41 -8.15
N ALA A 157 -3.64 -6.86 -9.40
CA ALA A 157 -2.78 -6.24 -10.42
C ALA A 157 -3.25 -4.81 -10.73
N ASP A 158 -4.53 -4.62 -11.07
CA ASP A 158 -5.12 -3.31 -11.40
C ASP A 158 -4.87 -2.27 -10.30
N ILE A 159 -5.07 -2.65 -9.04
CA ILE A 159 -4.83 -1.77 -7.88
C ILE A 159 -3.36 -1.35 -7.82
N PHE A 160 -2.43 -2.29 -7.97
CA PHE A 160 -1.00 -2.01 -7.84
C PHE A 160 -0.43 -1.27 -9.05
N ASP A 161 -0.93 -1.53 -10.26
CA ASP A 161 -0.55 -0.78 -11.46
C ASP A 161 -0.91 0.70 -11.30
N HIS A 162 -2.12 0.99 -10.82
CA HIS A 162 -2.53 2.36 -10.53
C HIS A 162 -1.66 3.00 -9.45
N ILE A 163 -1.45 2.31 -8.32
CA ILE A 163 -0.66 2.86 -7.21
C ILE A 163 0.79 3.13 -7.64
N LEU A 164 1.41 2.22 -8.41
CA LEU A 164 2.76 2.41 -8.93
C LEU A 164 2.84 3.62 -9.89
N ALA A 165 1.84 3.80 -10.75
CA ALA A 165 1.80 4.90 -11.70
C ALA A 165 1.63 6.28 -11.04
N VAL A 166 0.91 6.36 -9.93
CA VAL A 166 0.64 7.64 -9.24
C VAL A 166 1.72 8.05 -8.24
N ILE A 167 2.60 7.14 -7.79
CA ILE A 167 3.69 7.46 -6.85
C ILE A 167 4.51 8.71 -7.25
N PRO A 168 4.95 8.85 -8.53
CA PRO A 168 5.70 10.03 -8.97
C PRO A 168 4.93 11.36 -8.86
N GLU A 169 3.60 11.34 -8.89
CA GLU A 169 2.79 12.55 -8.74
C GLU A 169 2.95 13.20 -7.35
N PHE A 170 3.34 12.39 -6.36
CA PHE A 170 3.66 12.79 -4.99
C PHE A 170 5.16 13.09 -4.79
N GLY A 171 5.94 13.16 -5.88
CA GLY A 171 7.39 13.34 -5.78
C GLY A 171 8.11 12.20 -5.07
N LEU A 172 7.46 11.04 -4.95
CA LEU A 172 8.02 9.83 -4.38
C LEU A 172 8.57 8.95 -5.50
N ARG A 173 9.48 8.03 -5.16
CA ARG A 173 9.92 6.96 -6.07
C ARG A 173 9.80 5.61 -5.39
N VAL A 174 9.60 4.58 -6.19
CA VAL A 174 9.74 3.19 -5.75
C VAL A 174 11.23 2.89 -5.63
N PHE A 175 11.63 2.24 -4.55
CA PHE A 175 13.00 1.75 -4.41
C PHE A 175 13.29 0.70 -5.49
N GLN A 176 14.39 0.88 -6.20
CA GLN A 176 14.96 -0.13 -7.08
C GLN A 176 16.45 -0.24 -6.78
N ALA A 177 16.94 -1.47 -6.68
CA ALA A 177 18.38 -1.69 -6.61
C ALA A 177 19.01 -1.30 -7.95
N PRO A 178 20.24 -0.74 -7.96
CA PRO A 178 20.95 -0.43 -9.19
C PRO A 178 20.99 -1.65 -10.12
N SER A 179 20.66 -1.42 -11.39
CA SER A 179 20.59 -2.41 -12.43
C SER A 179 21.64 -2.14 -13.51
N GLY A 180 21.81 -3.07 -14.45
CA GLY A 180 22.74 -2.88 -15.57
C GLY A 180 22.51 -1.60 -16.38
N ILE A 181 21.27 -1.10 -16.45
CA ILE A 181 20.92 0.14 -17.16
C ILE A 181 21.56 1.36 -16.48
N ASP A 182 21.52 1.40 -15.14
CA ASP A 182 22.09 2.50 -14.36
C ASP A 182 23.60 2.61 -14.60
N PHE A 183 24.31 1.48 -14.67
CA PHE A 183 25.75 1.45 -14.95
C PHE A 183 26.11 1.84 -16.39
N GLN A 184 25.21 1.60 -17.36
CA GLN A 184 25.42 2.04 -18.74
C GLN A 184 25.39 3.57 -18.87
N GLU A 185 24.59 4.27 -18.08
CA GLU A 185 24.60 5.74 -18.07
C GLU A 185 25.89 6.31 -17.49
N PHE A 186 26.49 5.64 -16.49
CA PHE A 186 27.79 6.03 -15.95
C PHE A 186 28.94 5.85 -16.96
N SER A 187 28.90 4.80 -17.79
CA SER A 187 29.93 4.56 -18.80
C SER A 187 29.86 5.50 -20.01
N LYS A 188 28.76 6.23 -20.18
CA LYS A 188 28.58 7.21 -21.28
C LYS A 188 28.98 8.64 -20.89
N ARG A 189 29.41 8.87 -19.65
CA ARG A 189 30.00 10.13 -19.18
C ARG A 189 31.51 10.05 -19.19
#